data_AF-A0A353N5Z3-F1
#
_entry.id   AF-A0A353N5Z3-F1
#
_cell.length_a   1.000
_cell.length_b   1.000
_cell.length_c   1.000
_cell.angle_alpha   90.00
_cell.angle_beta   90.00
_cell.angle_gamma   90.00
#
_symmetry.space_group_name_H-M   'P 1'
#
loop_
_entity.id
_entity.type
_entity.pdbx_description
1 polymer ?
#
loop_
_entity_poly.entity_id
_entity_poly.type
_entity_poly.pdbx_seq_one_letter_code
_entity_poly.pdbx_strand_id
1 'polypeptide(L)'
;MSRIDLSKVKNFVSTNAIYIVLVVLVSVIAFVDPRFLSIVCLRDILIQSATRIIIALGVFFIILTGGTDLSAGRMVGFAAVLSASMLQAPDYLRRFYPDLPQLPLWIPILLAIVVGLLVGLGNGFSVARLNVPPFIATL
;
A
#
# COMPACT_ATOMS: atom_id res chain seq x y z
N MET A 1 31.41 -39.62 9.57
CA MET A 1 31.39 -38.52 8.58
C MET A 1 30.05 -38.57 7.86
N SER A 2 29.08 -37.77 8.31
CA SER A 2 27.68 -37.78 7.83
C SER A 2 27.62 -37.44 6.34
N ARG A 3 27.17 -38.39 5.51
CA ARG A 3 26.92 -38.15 4.08
C ARG A 3 25.76 -37.15 3.96
N ILE A 4 26.05 -35.97 3.43
CA ILE A 4 25.05 -34.95 3.14
C ILE A 4 24.11 -35.55 2.09
N ASP A 5 22.84 -35.77 2.48
CA ASP A 5 21.82 -36.33 1.61
C ASP A 5 21.34 -35.25 0.63
N LEU A 6 21.88 -35.27 -0.60
CA LEU A 6 21.61 -34.27 -1.64
C LEU A 6 20.12 -34.13 -1.97
N SER A 7 19.31 -35.18 -1.74
CA SER A 7 17.87 -35.16 -1.95
C SER A 7 17.15 -34.24 -0.94
N LYS A 8 17.57 -34.30 0.34
CA LYS A 8 17.05 -33.43 1.40
C LYS A 8 17.48 -31.97 1.19
N VAL A 9 18.71 -31.74 0.73
CA VAL A 9 19.20 -30.39 0.41
C VAL A 9 18.40 -29.79 -0.75
N LYS A 10 18.16 -30.56 -1.83
CA LYS A 10 17.37 -30.10 -2.99
C LYS A 10 15.93 -29.72 -2.58
N ASN A 11 15.29 -30.54 -1.75
CA ASN A 11 13.93 -30.25 -1.27
C ASN A 11 13.90 -29.01 -0.37
N PHE A 12 14.87 -28.88 0.55
CA PHE A 12 14.96 -27.69 1.41
C PHE A 12 15.15 -26.40 0.60
N VAL A 13 16.01 -26.42 -0.42
CA VAL A 13 16.25 -25.27 -1.30
C VAL A 13 15.00 -24.94 -2.12
N SER A 14 14.30 -25.95 -2.65
CA SER A 14 13.08 -25.73 -3.43
C SER A 14 11.92 -25.19 -2.58
N THR A 15 11.78 -25.64 -1.34
CA THR A 15 10.71 -25.19 -0.43
C THR A 15 10.98 -23.78 0.09
N ASN A 16 12.24 -23.42 0.35
CA ASN A 16 12.63 -22.13 0.92
C ASN A 16 13.23 -21.17 -0.13
N ALA A 17 12.99 -21.41 -1.42
CA ALA A 17 13.63 -20.68 -2.51
C ALA A 17 13.48 -19.16 -2.38
N ILE A 18 12.28 -18.67 -2.03
CA ILE A 18 12.01 -17.23 -1.86
C ILE A 18 12.85 -16.63 -0.73
N TYR A 19 12.95 -17.30 0.42
CA TYR A 19 13.75 -16.82 1.54
C TYR A 19 15.24 -16.82 1.23
N ILE A 20 15.72 -17.84 0.52
CA ILE A 20 17.12 -17.93 0.08
C ILE A 20 17.43 -16.79 -0.89
N VAL A 21 16.58 -16.58 -1.90
CA VAL A 21 16.74 -15.48 -2.86
C VAL A 21 16.71 -14.13 -2.16
N LEU A 22 15.82 -13.92 -1.19
CA LEU A 22 15.75 -12.68 -0.41
C LEU A 22 17.05 -12.43 0.35
N VAL A 23 17.57 -13.43 1.07
CA VAL A 23 18.82 -13.31 1.83
C VAL A 23 20.01 -13.03 0.92
N VAL A 24 20.11 -13.71 -0.22
CA VAL A 24 21.16 -13.47 -1.21
C VAL A 24 21.07 -12.04 -1.75
N LEU A 25 19.87 -11.59 -2.14
CA LEU A 25 19.65 -10.25 -2.66
C LEU A 25 20.04 -9.17 -1.64
N VAL A 26 19.54 -9.30 -0.40
CA VAL A 26 19.86 -8.38 0.70
C VAL A 26 21.35 -8.35 0.97
N SER A 27 22.02 -9.51 0.96
CA SER A 27 23.47 -9.60 1.20
C SER A 27 24.25 -8.90 0.09
N VAL A 28 23.94 -9.18 -1.18
CA VAL A 28 24.60 -8.55 -2.33
C VAL A 28 24.43 -7.03 -2.30
N ILE A 29 23.22 -6.54 -2.05
CA ILE A 29 22.94 -5.10 -1.96
C ILE A 29 23.71 -4.47 -0.78
N ALA A 30 23.74 -5.13 0.38
CA ALA A 30 24.49 -4.65 1.53
C ALA A 30 26.01 -4.58 1.29
N PHE A 31 26.58 -5.48 0.48
CA PHE A 31 27.99 -5.41 0.07
C PHE A 31 28.26 -4.29 -0.94
N VAL A 32 27.33 -4.04 -1.87
CA VAL A 32 27.47 -2.99 -2.90
C VAL A 32 27.27 -1.59 -2.30
N ASP A 33 26.29 -1.43 -1.42
CA ASP A 33 26.01 -0.17 -0.73
C ASP A 33 25.72 -0.39 0.77
N PRO A 34 26.70 -0.15 1.67
CA PRO A 34 26.50 -0.34 3.10
C PRO A 34 25.46 0.61 3.71
N ARG A 35 25.05 1.68 2.99
CA ARG A 35 23.94 2.56 3.42
C ARG A 35 22.59 1.86 3.39
N PHE A 36 22.47 0.75 2.66
CA PHE A 36 21.26 -0.07 2.62
C PHE A 36 20.88 -0.61 4.01
N LEU A 37 21.86 -0.98 4.84
CA LEU A 37 21.64 -1.43 6.22
C LEU A 37 21.50 -0.28 7.23
N SER A 38 21.48 0.98 6.77
CA SER A 38 21.27 2.11 7.66
C SER A 38 19.87 2.08 8.28
N ILE A 39 19.77 2.60 9.52
CA ILE A 39 18.49 2.71 10.23
C ILE A 39 17.48 3.57 9.46
N VAL A 40 17.95 4.53 8.67
CA VAL A 40 17.11 5.41 7.84
C VAL A 40 16.46 4.60 6.73
N CYS A 41 17.24 3.84 5.96
CA CYS A 41 16.71 2.98 4.89
C CYS A 41 15.74 1.94 5.45
N LEU A 42 16.09 1.28 6.57
CA LEU A 42 15.21 0.32 7.22
C LEU A 42 13.90 0.96 7.69
N ARG A 43 13.98 2.16 8.30
CA ARG A 43 12.80 2.92 8.72
C ARG A 43 11.91 3.28 7.52
N ASP A 44 12.48 3.73 6.41
CA ASP A 44 11.72 4.11 5.22
C ASP A 44 11.00 2.90 4.61
N ILE A 45 11.66 1.74 4.56
CA ILE A 45 11.05 0.47 4.15
C ILE A 45 9.88 0.12 5.08
N LEU A 46 10.08 0.18 6.40
CA LEU A 46 9.05 -0.13 7.39
C LEU A 46 7.85 0.83 7.29
N ILE A 47 8.08 2.12 7.09
CA ILE A 47 7.00 3.11 6.90
C ILE A 47 6.20 2.80 5.63
N GLN A 48 6.87 2.44 4.53
CA GLN A 48 6.20 2.08 3.28
C GLN A 48 5.39 0.78 3.41
N SER A 49 5.90 -0.20 4.16
CA SER A 49 5.16 -1.43 4.47
C SER A 49 3.99 -1.20 5.43
N ALA A 50 4.14 -0.32 6.42
CA ALA A 50 3.08 -0.01 7.39
C ALA A 50 1.81 0.50 6.71
N THR A 51 1.94 1.40 5.72
CA THR A 51 0.78 1.90 4.95
C THR A 51 0.02 0.77 4.27
N ARG A 52 0.70 -0.23 3.71
CA ARG A 52 0.06 -1.40 3.07
C ARG A 52 -0.69 -2.26 4.08
N ILE A 53 -0.16 -2.42 5.29
CA ILE A 53 -0.82 -3.17 6.37
C ILE A 53 -2.10 -2.48 6.80
N ILE A 54 -2.09 -1.15 6.97
CA ILE A 54 -3.30 -0.38 7.34
C ILE A 54 -4.41 -0.58 6.31
N ILE A 55 -4.07 -0.53 5.01
CA ILE A 55 -5.03 -0.77 3.94
C ILE A 55 -5.55 -2.21 3.99
N ALA A 56 -4.67 -3.20 4.16
CA ALA A 56 -5.04 -4.61 4.25
C ALA A 56 -5.99 -4.89 5.42
N LEU A 57 -5.79 -4.23 6.56
CA LEU A 57 -6.70 -4.33 7.71
C LEU A 57 -8.10 -3.78 7.41
N GLY A 58 -8.22 -2.74 6.58
CA GLY A 58 -9.52 -2.25 6.12
C GLY A 58 -10.23 -3.25 5.21
N VAL A 59 -9.50 -3.79 4.22
CA VAL A 59 -10.03 -4.78 3.26
C VAL A 59 -10.39 -6.11 3.92
N PHE A 60 -9.73 -6.46 5.04
CA PHE A 60 -9.96 -7.70 5.77
C PHE A 60 -11.44 -7.93 6.13
N PHE A 61 -12.17 -6.89 6.54
CA PHE A 61 -13.60 -7.01 6.85
C PHE A 61 -14.45 -7.41 5.63
N ILE A 62 -14.08 -6.93 4.44
CA ILE A 62 -14.77 -7.26 3.19
C ILE A 62 -14.53 -8.73 2.84
N ILE A 63 -13.29 -9.20 2.98
CA ILE A 63 -12.92 -10.60 2.75
C ILE A 63 -13.64 -11.53 3.74
N LEU A 64 -13.77 -11.13 5.01
CA LEU A 64 -14.52 -11.90 6.02
C LEU A 64 -15.99 -12.10 5.64
N THR A 65 -16.61 -11.12 4.97
CA THR A 65 -17.99 -11.24 4.47
C THR A 65 -18.11 -12.08 3.20
N GLY A 66 -17.01 -12.68 2.71
CA GLY A 66 -16.96 -13.45 1.46
C GLY A 66 -16.90 -12.58 0.21
N GLY A 67 -16.72 -11.26 0.37
CA GLY A 67 -16.58 -10.31 -0.72
C GLY A 67 -15.13 -10.13 -1.18
N THR A 68 -14.97 -9.38 -2.28
CA THR A 68 -13.67 -8.92 -2.78
C THR A 68 -13.68 -7.40 -2.88
N ASP A 69 -12.52 -6.77 -2.67
CA ASP A 69 -12.35 -5.33 -2.82
C ASP A 69 -11.13 -5.03 -3.70
N LEU A 70 -11.37 -4.42 -4.85
CA LEU A 70 -10.32 -3.89 -5.73
C LEU A 70 -10.14 -2.37 -5.59
N SER A 71 -11.02 -1.71 -4.83
CA SER A 71 -11.01 -0.24 -4.72
C SER A 71 -9.89 0.27 -3.83
N ALA A 72 -9.36 -0.54 -2.91
CA ALA A 72 -8.35 -0.14 -1.93
C ALA A 72 -7.17 0.64 -2.52
N GLY A 73 -6.58 0.18 -3.64
CA GLY A 73 -5.50 0.88 -4.32
C GLY A 73 -5.95 2.19 -4.98
N ARG A 74 -7.14 2.19 -5.58
CA ARG A 74 -7.72 3.37 -6.24
C ARG A 74 -8.11 4.45 -5.25
N MET A 75 -8.66 4.07 -4.10
CA MET A 75 -9.03 4.97 -3.01
C MET A 75 -7.82 5.71 -2.45
N VAL A 76 -6.70 5.00 -2.26
CA VAL A 76 -5.44 5.62 -1.83
C VAL A 76 -4.90 6.56 -2.88
N GLY A 77 -4.92 6.15 -4.16
CA GLY A 77 -4.53 7.03 -5.27
C GLY A 77 -5.40 8.28 -5.37
N PHE A 78 -6.71 8.14 -5.20
CA PHE A 78 -7.65 9.24 -5.23
C PHE A 78 -7.45 10.21 -4.06
N ALA A 79 -7.29 9.69 -2.83
CA ALA A 79 -6.95 10.49 -1.66
C ALA A 79 -5.62 11.23 -1.82
N ALA A 80 -4.63 10.60 -2.46
CA ALA A 80 -3.34 11.22 -2.78
C ALA A 80 -3.50 12.37 -3.78
N VAL A 81 -4.24 12.16 -4.88
CA VAL A 81 -4.51 13.22 -5.88
C VAL A 81 -5.28 14.37 -5.25
N LEU A 82 -6.33 14.09 -4.47
CA LEU A 82 -7.12 15.10 -3.77
C LEU A 82 -6.23 15.94 -2.84
N SER A 83 -5.49 15.28 -1.95
CA SER A 83 -4.64 15.98 -0.97
C SER A 83 -3.49 16.74 -1.63
N ALA A 84 -2.82 16.13 -2.60
CA ALA A 84 -1.71 16.75 -3.34
C ALA A 84 -2.17 17.93 -4.19
N SER A 85 -3.39 17.88 -4.74
CA SER A 85 -3.94 19.00 -5.51
C SER A 85 -4.13 20.27 -4.66
N MET A 86 -4.38 20.11 -3.36
CA MET A 86 -4.64 21.20 -2.40
C MET A 86 -3.40 21.65 -1.63
N LEU A 87 -2.39 20.78 -1.45
CA LEU A 87 -1.16 21.05 -0.68
C LEU A 87 0.04 21.42 -1.56
N GLN A 88 -0.21 22.04 -2.71
CA GLN A 88 0.87 22.45 -3.61
C GLN A 88 1.67 23.62 -3.03
N ALA A 89 2.97 23.63 -3.32
CA ALA A 89 3.84 24.67 -2.84
C ALA A 89 3.45 26.05 -3.43
N PRO A 90 3.50 27.13 -2.63
CA PRO A 90 3.07 28.46 -3.08
C PRO A 90 4.00 29.09 -4.13
N ASP A 91 5.18 28.54 -4.36
CA ASP A 91 6.09 28.92 -5.44
C ASP A 91 5.87 28.10 -6.74
N TYR A 92 4.98 27.10 -6.70
CA TYR A 92 4.75 26.23 -7.86
C TYR A 92 3.97 26.97 -8.95
N LEU A 93 4.55 27.05 -10.16
CA LEU A 93 4.00 27.79 -11.31
C LEU A 93 2.72 27.17 -11.89
N ARG A 94 2.50 25.86 -11.69
CA ARG A 94 1.38 25.11 -12.30
C ARG A 94 0.41 24.59 -11.23
N ARG A 95 -0.01 25.46 -10.31
CA ARG A 95 -0.95 25.05 -9.26
C ARG A 95 -2.27 24.60 -9.88
N PHE A 96 -2.80 23.50 -9.36
CA PHE A 96 -4.12 23.02 -9.76
C PHE A 96 -5.23 24.00 -9.34
N TYR A 97 -5.08 24.61 -8.15
CA TYR A 97 -5.92 25.70 -7.67
C TYR A 97 -5.07 26.97 -7.49
N PRO A 98 -5.03 27.88 -8.49
CA PRO A 98 -4.18 29.08 -8.45
C PRO A 98 -4.55 30.05 -7.31
N ASP A 99 -5.84 30.23 -7.05
CA ASP A 99 -6.38 31.18 -6.07
C ASP A 99 -6.51 30.60 -4.66
N LEU A 100 -6.11 29.34 -4.45
CA LEU A 100 -6.23 28.69 -3.15
C LEU A 100 -5.11 29.19 -2.22
N PRO A 101 -5.46 29.74 -1.03
CA PRO A 101 -4.46 30.08 -0.03
C PRO A 101 -3.83 28.80 0.54
N GLN A 102 -2.66 28.94 1.19
CA GLN A 102 -2.00 27.85 1.88
C GLN A 102 -2.94 27.28 2.96
N LEU A 103 -3.48 26.08 2.73
CA LEU A 103 -4.36 25.44 3.69
C LEU A 103 -3.54 24.78 4.80
N PRO A 104 -4.00 24.80 6.05
CA PRO A 104 -3.43 23.97 7.09
C PRO A 104 -3.64 22.48 6.76
N LEU A 105 -2.66 21.65 7.13
CA LEU A 105 -2.58 20.23 6.76
C LEU A 105 -3.83 19.41 7.12
N TRP A 106 -4.54 19.78 8.17
CA TRP A 106 -5.72 19.03 8.62
C TRP A 106 -6.92 19.15 7.66
N ILE A 107 -7.03 20.22 6.86
CA ILE A 107 -8.17 20.42 5.95
C ILE A 107 -8.16 19.38 4.82
N PRO A 108 -7.08 19.23 4.02
CA PRO A 108 -7.05 18.23 2.95
C PRO A 108 -7.16 16.80 3.46
N ILE A 109 -6.61 16.51 4.65
CA ILE A 109 -6.72 15.19 5.30
C ILE A 109 -8.19 14.89 5.63
N LEU A 110 -8.89 15.80 6.28
CA LEU A 110 -10.31 15.62 6.62
C LEU A 110 -11.15 15.46 5.36
N LEU A 111 -10.88 16.26 4.32
CA LEU A 111 -11.59 16.16 3.06
C LEU A 111 -11.35 14.81 2.38
N ALA A 112 -10.11 14.32 2.36
CA ALA A 112 -9.78 13.01 1.82
C ALA A 112 -10.49 11.87 2.57
N ILE A 113 -10.60 11.97 3.90
CA ILE A 113 -11.35 10.99 4.72
C ILE A 113 -12.84 11.04 4.37
N VAL A 114 -13.44 12.22 4.30
CA VAL A 114 -14.88 12.38 4.02
C VAL A 114 -15.21 11.86 2.62
N VAL A 115 -14.45 12.29 1.61
CA VAL A 115 -14.62 11.83 0.23
C VAL A 115 -14.40 10.32 0.14
N GLY A 116 -13.37 9.81 0.83
CA GLY A 116 -13.09 8.39 0.92
C GLY A 116 -14.25 7.58 1.49
N LEU A 117 -14.84 8.07 2.57
CA LEU A 117 -15.99 7.48 3.25
C LEU A 117 -17.23 7.47 2.35
N LEU A 118 -17.50 8.54 1.63
CA LEU A 118 -18.66 8.62 0.72
C LEU A 118 -18.57 7.59 -0.41
N VAL A 119 -17.39 7.44 -1.02
CA VAL A 119 -17.17 6.43 -2.07
C VAL A 119 -17.27 5.02 -1.49
N GLY A 120 -16.68 4.77 -0.31
CA GLY A 120 -16.79 3.49 0.40
C GLY A 120 -18.24 3.12 0.73
N LEU A 121 -19.04 4.07 1.19
CA LEU A 121 -20.47 3.89 1.42
C LEU A 121 -21.22 3.59 0.11
N GLY A 122 -20.89 4.27 -0.99
CA GLY A 122 -21.48 4.00 -2.30
C GLY A 122 -21.21 2.58 -2.78
N ASN A 123 -19.96 2.11 -2.63
CA ASN A 123 -19.57 0.74 -2.98
C ASN A 123 -20.28 -0.28 -2.08
N GLY A 124 -20.29 -0.05 -0.76
CA GLY A 124 -20.96 -0.92 0.20
C GLY A 124 -22.48 -0.99 -0.01
N PHE A 125 -23.12 0.14 -0.31
CA PHE A 125 -24.55 0.19 -0.63
C PHE A 125 -24.88 -0.58 -1.90
N SER A 126 -24.05 -0.45 -2.94
CA SER A 126 -24.23 -1.17 -4.22
C SER A 126 -24.15 -2.68 -4.03
N VAL A 127 -23.24 -3.16 -3.19
CA VAL A 127 -23.13 -4.58 -2.86
C VAL A 127 -24.31 -5.03 -1.99
N ALA A 128 -24.61 -4.29 -0.91
CA ALA A 128 -25.60 -4.71 0.09
C ALA A 128 -27.06 -4.62 -0.39
N ARG A 129 -27.41 -3.62 -1.21
CA ARG A 129 -28.80 -3.37 -1.62
C ARG A 129 -29.08 -3.67 -3.08
N LEU A 130 -28.12 -3.38 -3.97
CA LEU A 130 -28.29 -3.60 -5.41
C LEU A 130 -27.83 -4.99 -5.86
N ASN A 131 -27.28 -5.81 -4.96
CA ASN A 131 -26.75 -7.16 -5.23
C ASN A 131 -25.75 -7.19 -6.40
N VAL A 132 -25.02 -6.09 -6.61
CA VAL A 132 -23.94 -6.03 -7.59
C VAL A 132 -22.77 -6.86 -7.08
N PRO A 133 -22.15 -7.72 -7.91
CA PRO A 133 -20.97 -8.47 -7.50
C PRO A 133 -19.87 -7.52 -6.97
N PRO A 134 -19.25 -7.80 -5.81
CA PRO A 134 -18.29 -6.89 -5.15
C PRO A 134 -17.13 -6.45 -6.04
N PHE A 135 -16.61 -7.35 -6.88
CA PHE A 135 -15.56 -7.03 -7.84
C PHE A 135 -15.97 -5.93 -8.84
N ILE A 136 -17.24 -5.92 -9.30
CA ILE A 136 -17.73 -4.92 -10.25
C ILE A 136 -18.02 -3.60 -9.52
N ALA A 137 -18.60 -3.67 -8.32
CA ALA A 137 -18.93 -2.49 -7.54
C ALA A 137 -17.69 -1.72 -7.05
N THR A 138 -16.54 -2.40 -6.91
CA THR A 138 -15.30 -1.82 -6.38
C THR A 138 -14.24 -1.52 -7.45
N LEU A 139 -14.55 -1.73 -8.74
CA LEU A 139 -13.63 -1.50 -9.86
C LEU A 139 -13.36 0.00 -10.11
#